data_AF-A0A135RSS1-F1
#
_entry.id   AF-A0A135RSS1-F1
#
_cell.length_a   1.000
_cell.length_b   1.000
_cell.length_c   1.000
_cell.angle_alpha   90.00
_cell.angle_beta   90.00
_cell.angle_gamma   90.00
#
_symmetry.space_group_name_H-M   'P 1'
#
loop_
_entity.id
_entity.type
_entity.pdbx_description
1 polymer ?
#
loop_
_entity_poly.entity_id
_entity_poly.type
_entity_poly.pdbx_seq_one_letter_code
_entity_poly.pdbx_strand_id
1 'polypeptide(L)'
;MEKRKPKQADPLGENVQLDEAVLASQVPKPIGWGTYVSDPDTHFYLCEFVEMYEDLPGARDWATSVADLHLNSTEKSPTGEFGFHVTTRLANVPVNNTWNPSWESFWRQQMRSLFDHDDHVHGTDHELTALKTAFLHKYWAMNYPGGIPRLRAVLTVLADIGIYRNPRYKLGQPCIREYLKRVLASEPAADSDGRSAVYAMKFHTLLSAMYSKDKRFRQTLRNELEEIIGKMGLSMSDGDDE
;
A
#
# COMPACT_ATOMS: atom_id res chain seq x y z
N MET A 1 29.82 24.96 -5.42
CA MET A 1 28.67 24.40 -4.68
C MET A 1 27.40 24.93 -5.30
N GLU A 2 26.72 24.12 -6.09
CA GLU A 2 25.46 24.49 -6.73
C GLU A 2 24.35 24.54 -5.67
N LYS A 3 23.78 25.73 -5.44
CA LYS A 3 22.69 25.91 -4.47
C LYS A 3 21.49 25.11 -4.97
N ARG A 4 21.08 24.09 -4.20
CA ARG A 4 19.85 23.33 -4.47
C ARG A 4 18.68 24.31 -4.53
N LYS A 5 17.89 24.24 -5.61
CA LYS A 5 16.65 25.02 -5.71
C LYS A 5 15.71 24.60 -4.57
N PRO A 6 15.05 25.55 -3.88
CA PRO A 6 14.08 25.24 -2.85
C PRO A 6 12.99 24.37 -3.45
N LYS A 7 12.72 23.23 -2.80
CA LYS A 7 11.60 22.37 -3.20
C LYS A 7 10.36 22.99 -2.57
N GLN A 8 9.47 23.53 -3.39
CA GLN A 8 8.17 23.96 -2.91
C GLN A 8 7.47 22.74 -2.28
N ALA A 9 7.33 22.73 -0.97
CA ALA A 9 6.57 21.73 -0.28
C ALA A 9 5.10 21.86 -0.71
N ASP A 10 4.49 20.75 -1.10
CA ASP A 10 3.03 20.69 -1.18
C ASP A 10 2.48 21.15 0.17
N PRO A 11 1.38 21.92 0.21
CA PRO A 11 0.77 22.29 1.47
C PRO A 11 0.39 21.01 2.23
N LEU A 12 1.23 20.63 3.20
CA LEU A 12 0.96 19.63 4.23
C LEU A 12 -0.23 20.05 5.12
N GLY A 13 -0.66 21.31 4.97
CA GLY A 13 -1.52 22.07 5.87
C GLY A 13 -2.93 21.55 6.09
N GLU A 14 -3.52 20.82 5.14
CA GLU A 14 -4.89 20.27 5.26
C GLU A 14 -4.90 18.75 5.49
N ASN A 15 -3.73 18.10 5.52
CA ASN A 15 -3.60 16.68 5.19
C ASN A 15 -3.50 15.76 6.42
N VAL A 16 -3.62 16.31 7.63
CA VAL A 16 -3.41 15.58 8.90
C VAL A 16 -4.69 15.52 9.74
N GLN A 17 -5.84 15.83 9.17
CA GLN A 17 -7.12 15.48 9.77
C GLN A 17 -7.60 14.15 9.20
N LEU A 18 -7.27 13.07 9.91
CA LEU A 18 -8.17 11.92 9.92
C LEU A 18 -9.42 12.35 10.68
N ASP A 19 -10.60 12.03 10.15
CA ASP A 19 -11.88 12.27 10.80
C ASP A 19 -11.81 11.78 12.27
N GLU A 20 -12.23 12.59 13.24
CA GLU A 20 -12.32 12.19 14.66
C GLU A 20 -13.13 10.91 14.84
N ALA A 21 -14.09 10.65 13.95
CA ALA A 21 -14.85 9.41 13.94
C ALA A 21 -13.99 8.19 13.54
N VAL A 22 -12.92 8.36 12.76
CA VAL A 22 -11.97 7.30 12.33
C VAL A 22 -10.73 7.24 13.22
N LEU A 23 -10.39 8.32 13.93
CA LEU A 23 -9.40 8.35 15.01
C LEU A 23 -9.86 7.45 16.17
N ALA A 24 -9.82 6.14 15.93
CA ALA A 24 -9.89 5.14 16.96
C ALA A 24 -8.81 5.43 18.00
N SER A 25 -8.99 4.91 19.21
CA SER A 25 -8.01 4.92 20.32
C SER A 25 -6.66 4.25 20.00
N GLN A 26 -6.37 3.99 18.72
CA GLN A 26 -5.29 3.17 18.19
C GLN A 26 -4.24 3.97 17.43
N VAL A 27 -4.45 5.27 17.22
CA VAL A 27 -3.48 6.18 16.59
C VAL A 27 -3.17 7.37 17.50
N PRO A 28 -1.90 7.83 17.58
CA PRO A 28 -1.56 9.01 18.36
C PRO A 28 -2.33 10.23 17.89
N LYS A 29 -2.95 10.98 18.81
CA LYS A 29 -3.74 12.16 18.45
C LYS A 29 -2.85 13.26 17.84
N PRO A 30 -3.17 13.80 16.65
CA PRO A 30 -2.44 14.95 16.11
C PRO A 30 -2.67 16.18 17.00
N ILE A 31 -1.61 16.93 17.28
CA ILE A 31 -1.65 18.17 18.09
C ILE A 31 -1.44 19.41 17.21
N GLY A 32 -0.53 19.32 16.24
CA GLY A 32 -0.26 20.45 15.35
C GLY A 32 0.84 20.13 14.35
N TRP A 33 1.00 21.01 13.36
CA TRP A 33 2.03 20.91 12.33
C TRP A 33 2.33 22.30 11.79
N GLY A 34 3.44 22.44 11.07
CA GLY A 34 3.78 23.73 10.46
C GLY A 34 5.15 23.75 9.83
N THR A 35 5.54 24.95 9.40
CA THR A 35 6.85 25.25 8.81
C THR A 35 7.60 26.19 9.73
N TYR A 36 8.91 25.99 9.86
CA TYR A 36 9.75 26.86 10.69
C TYR A 36 9.78 28.27 10.10
N VAL A 37 9.65 29.28 10.97
CA VAL A 37 9.77 30.68 10.54
C VAL A 37 11.18 31.00 10.06
N SER A 38 12.20 30.40 10.69
CA SER A 38 13.61 30.59 10.37
C SER A 38 14.08 29.83 9.13
N ASP A 39 13.35 28.78 8.73
CA ASP A 39 13.73 27.90 7.62
C ASP A 39 12.47 27.38 6.91
N PRO A 40 12.08 27.98 5.76
CA PRO A 40 10.90 27.57 5.00
C PRO A 40 10.94 26.15 4.44
N ASP A 41 12.11 25.51 4.37
CA ASP A 41 12.28 24.14 3.88
C ASP A 41 12.18 23.08 5.00
N THR A 42 12.00 23.52 6.26
CA THR A 42 11.87 22.63 7.43
C THR A 42 10.45 22.66 7.99
N HIS A 43 9.84 21.48 8.09
CA HIS A 43 8.48 21.28 8.58
C HIS A 43 8.46 20.42 9.85
N PHE A 44 7.42 20.56 10.67
CA PHE A 44 7.19 19.73 11.85
C PHE A 44 5.77 19.18 11.91
N TYR A 45 5.64 18.07 12.63
CA TYR A 45 4.39 17.46 13.06
C TYR A 45 4.52 17.12 14.55
N LEU A 46 3.49 17.43 15.32
CA LEU A 46 3.35 17.16 16.75
C LEU A 46 2.13 16.28 16.96
N CYS A 47 2.29 15.23 17.75
CA CYS A 47 1.20 14.36 18.18
C CYS A 47 1.38 13.94 19.63
N GLU A 48 0.34 13.31 20.18
CA GLU A 48 0.35 12.64 21.48
C GLU A 48 1.58 11.75 21.61
N PHE A 49 2.26 11.89 22.74
CA PHE A 49 3.34 10.98 23.09
C PHE A 49 2.75 9.66 23.57
N VAL A 50 3.05 8.57 22.85
CA VAL A 50 2.64 7.22 23.21
C VAL A 50 3.84 6.47 23.75
N GLU A 51 3.77 6.03 25.00
CA GLU A 51 4.80 5.18 25.60
C GLU A 51 4.74 3.78 24.95
N MET A 52 5.78 3.47 24.17
CA MET A 52 5.91 2.19 23.47
C MET A 52 6.74 1.22 24.30
N TYR A 53 6.33 -0.05 24.31
CA TYR A 53 7.10 -1.16 24.89
C TYR A 53 7.76 -1.96 23.75
N GLU A 54 8.85 -2.68 24.06
CA GLU A 54 9.60 -3.44 23.04
C GLU A 54 8.87 -4.67 22.51
N ASP A 55 7.89 -5.16 23.27
CA ASP A 55 7.13 -6.36 22.92
C ASP A 55 6.12 -6.12 21.80
N LEU A 56 5.97 -7.12 20.94
CA LEU A 56 4.90 -7.13 19.95
C LEU A 56 3.56 -7.42 20.62
N PRO A 57 2.46 -6.78 20.17
CA PRO A 57 1.13 -7.15 20.63
C PRO A 57 0.83 -8.61 20.31
N GLY A 58 0.01 -9.25 21.14
CA GLY A 58 -0.51 -10.58 20.84
C GLY A 58 -1.24 -10.58 19.49
N ALA A 59 -1.15 -11.68 18.74
CA ALA A 59 -1.74 -11.78 17.40
C ALA A 59 -3.24 -11.43 17.37
N ARG A 60 -3.98 -11.80 18.42
CA ARG A 60 -5.40 -11.48 18.57
C ARG A 60 -5.64 -9.98 18.80
N ASP A 61 -4.84 -9.34 19.65
CA ASP A 61 -5.02 -7.92 20.00
C ASP A 61 -4.67 -7.02 18.82
N TRP A 62 -3.58 -7.37 18.13
CA TRP A 62 -3.21 -6.75 16.86
C TRP A 62 -4.31 -6.89 15.81
N ALA A 63 -4.78 -8.13 15.58
CA ALA A 63 -5.82 -8.41 14.59
C ALA A 63 -7.13 -7.70 14.92
N THR A 64 -7.47 -7.64 16.22
CA THR A 64 -8.63 -6.90 16.72
C THR A 64 -8.52 -5.43 16.36
N SER A 65 -7.38 -4.83 16.70
CA SER A 65 -7.18 -3.41 16.49
C SER A 65 -7.26 -3.02 15.02
N VAL A 66 -6.53 -3.75 14.17
CA VAL A 66 -6.49 -3.51 12.72
C VAL A 66 -7.86 -3.77 12.07
N ALA A 67 -8.56 -4.84 12.46
CA ALA A 67 -9.90 -5.12 11.93
C ALA A 67 -10.91 -4.04 12.33
N ASP A 68 -10.88 -3.56 13.57
CA ASP A 68 -11.78 -2.53 14.05
C ASP A 68 -11.55 -1.21 13.29
N LEU A 69 -10.29 -0.81 13.05
CA LEU A 69 -9.96 0.34 12.21
C LEU A 69 -10.54 0.22 10.80
N HIS A 70 -10.38 -0.94 10.15
CA HIS A 70 -10.87 -1.16 8.80
C HIS A 70 -12.41 -1.19 8.72
N LEU A 71 -13.07 -1.89 9.64
CA LEU A 71 -14.53 -2.00 9.65
C LEU A 71 -15.18 -0.64 9.97
N ASN A 72 -14.63 0.11 10.93
CA ASN A 72 -15.18 1.41 11.34
C ASN A 72 -14.94 2.54 10.33
N SER A 73 -14.09 2.35 9.32
CA SER A 73 -13.81 3.34 8.26
C SER A 73 -14.58 3.10 6.96
N THR A 74 -15.17 1.92 6.78
CA THR A 74 -15.76 1.48 5.50
C THR A 74 -16.90 2.39 4.99
N GLU A 75 -17.69 2.97 5.89
CA GLU A 75 -18.85 3.81 5.54
C GLU A 75 -18.57 5.32 5.62
N LYS A 76 -17.31 5.71 5.87
CA LYS A 76 -16.93 7.11 6.11
C LYS A 76 -16.29 7.80 4.91
N SER A 77 -16.20 7.11 3.77
CA SER A 77 -15.71 7.74 2.53
C SER A 77 -16.68 8.85 2.09
N PRO A 78 -16.23 10.12 1.96
CA PRO A 78 -17.11 11.26 1.65
C PRO A 78 -17.69 11.19 0.24
N THR A 79 -16.99 10.55 -0.69
CA THR A 79 -17.40 10.39 -2.10
C THR A 79 -17.96 9.01 -2.38
N GLY A 80 -17.78 8.08 -1.45
CA GLY A 80 -17.86 6.65 -1.69
C GLY A 80 -16.69 6.10 -2.51
N GLU A 81 -16.04 6.87 -3.38
CA GLU A 81 -14.95 6.40 -4.24
C GLU A 81 -13.69 5.99 -3.48
N PHE A 82 -12.75 5.33 -4.18
CA PHE A 82 -11.44 5.01 -3.66
C PHE A 82 -10.48 6.16 -3.93
N GLY A 83 -9.81 6.66 -2.90
CA GLY A 83 -8.90 7.79 -3.04
C GLY A 83 -8.75 8.57 -1.75
N PHE A 84 -8.10 9.72 -1.89
CA PHE A 84 -7.96 10.67 -0.82
C PHE A 84 -7.98 12.09 -1.41
N HIS A 85 -8.49 13.05 -0.65
CA HIS A 85 -8.61 14.44 -1.10
C HIS A 85 -7.25 15.11 -1.32
N VAL A 86 -6.18 14.55 -0.76
CA VAL A 86 -4.82 15.09 -0.80
C VAL A 86 -3.81 14.01 -1.19
N THR A 87 -2.67 14.43 -1.73
CA THR A 87 -1.59 13.51 -2.08
C THR A 87 -0.89 13.04 -0.81
N THR A 88 -1.12 11.78 -0.43
CA THR A 88 -0.33 11.13 0.61
C THR A 88 1.00 10.61 0.07
N ARG A 89 1.94 10.35 0.99
CA ARG A 89 3.26 9.83 0.66
C ARG A 89 3.49 8.52 1.40
N LEU A 90 4.02 7.52 0.71
CA LEU A 90 4.63 6.36 1.34
C LEU A 90 6.09 6.71 1.62
N ALA A 91 6.40 6.96 2.90
CA ALA A 91 7.65 7.61 3.30
C ALA A 91 7.85 8.91 2.51
N ASN A 92 8.89 9.02 1.69
CA ASN A 92 9.16 10.20 0.87
C ASN A 92 8.53 10.15 -0.55
N VAL A 93 7.90 9.03 -0.92
CA VAL A 93 7.39 8.79 -2.28
C VAL A 93 5.91 9.20 -2.37
N PRO A 94 5.55 10.19 -3.21
CA PRO A 94 4.15 10.55 -3.42
C PRO A 94 3.41 9.43 -4.15
N VAL A 95 2.15 9.21 -3.79
CA VAL A 95 1.30 8.21 -4.42
C VAL A 95 0.06 8.87 -5.01
N ASN A 96 -0.34 8.45 -6.21
CA ASN A 96 -1.49 9.04 -6.90
C ASN A 96 -2.81 8.55 -6.31
N ASN A 97 -3.37 9.32 -5.37
CA ASN A 97 -4.62 9.03 -4.67
C ASN A 97 -5.86 9.70 -5.28
N THR A 98 -5.78 10.18 -6.53
CA THR A 98 -6.94 10.74 -7.24
C THR A 98 -8.12 9.77 -7.17
N TRP A 99 -9.30 10.30 -6.82
CA TRP A 99 -10.53 9.52 -6.65
C TRP A 99 -10.86 8.66 -7.87
N ASN A 100 -11.28 7.43 -7.61
CA ASN A 100 -11.65 6.48 -8.63
C ASN A 100 -12.81 5.59 -8.15
N PRO A 101 -13.86 5.36 -8.97
CA PRO A 101 -15.00 4.54 -8.58
C PRO A 101 -14.67 3.04 -8.53
N SER A 102 -13.60 2.59 -9.19
CA SER A 102 -13.16 1.19 -9.24
C SER A 102 -11.88 0.98 -8.44
N TRP A 103 -11.91 0.00 -7.52
CA TRP A 103 -10.73 -0.38 -6.74
C TRP A 103 -9.56 -0.79 -7.64
N GLU A 104 -9.86 -1.56 -8.67
CA GLU A 104 -8.88 -2.06 -9.63
C GLU A 104 -8.15 -0.92 -10.33
N SER A 105 -8.91 0.03 -10.86
CA SER A 105 -8.36 1.18 -11.56
C SER A 105 -7.58 2.08 -10.61
N PHE A 106 -8.07 2.26 -9.37
CA PHE A 106 -7.36 2.96 -8.31
C PHE A 106 -6.03 2.28 -7.94
N TRP A 107 -6.04 0.97 -7.73
CA TRP A 107 -4.85 0.21 -7.37
C TRP A 107 -3.80 0.26 -8.47
N ARG A 108 -4.21 0.04 -9.73
CA ARG A 108 -3.31 0.19 -10.90
C ARG A 108 -2.75 1.59 -11.02
N GLN A 109 -3.56 2.61 -10.77
CA GLN A 109 -3.13 4.00 -10.77
C GLN A 109 -2.05 4.26 -9.72
N GLN A 110 -2.25 3.80 -8.48
CA GLN A 110 -1.23 3.91 -7.42
C GLN A 110 0.04 3.13 -7.79
N MET A 111 -0.10 1.88 -8.23
CA MET A 111 1.03 1.03 -8.61
C MET A 111 1.84 1.61 -9.76
N ARG A 112 1.17 2.15 -10.79
CA ARG A 112 1.85 2.84 -11.89
C ARG A 112 2.63 4.05 -11.39
N SER A 113 2.05 4.88 -10.52
CA SER A 113 2.77 6.02 -9.95
C SER A 113 4.03 5.62 -9.16
N LEU A 114 4.00 4.47 -8.47
CA LEU A 114 5.16 3.93 -7.76
C LEU A 114 6.21 3.37 -8.72
N PHE A 115 5.80 2.68 -9.78
CA PHE A 115 6.72 2.19 -10.81
C PHE A 115 7.40 3.33 -11.57
N ASP A 116 6.65 4.38 -11.92
CA ASP A 116 7.19 5.59 -12.55
C ASP A 116 8.22 6.27 -11.64
N HIS A 117 7.96 6.32 -10.33
CA HIS A 117 8.91 6.86 -9.36
C HIS A 117 10.16 5.99 -9.24
N ASP A 118 10.00 4.67 -9.18
CA ASP A 118 11.13 3.73 -9.18
C ASP A 118 11.99 3.87 -10.45
N ASP A 119 11.38 4.00 -11.63
CA ASP A 119 12.12 4.24 -12.88
C ASP A 119 12.78 5.62 -12.92
N HIS A 120 12.17 6.64 -12.33
CA HIS A 120 12.80 7.95 -12.18
C HIS A 120 14.08 7.89 -11.32
N VAL A 121 14.06 7.07 -10.25
CA VAL A 121 15.20 6.94 -9.33
C VAL A 121 16.34 6.10 -9.92
N HIS A 122 16.00 5.01 -10.61
CA HIS A 122 16.99 4.03 -11.10
C HIS A 122 17.36 4.18 -12.57
N GLY A 123 16.57 4.94 -13.33
CA GLY A 123 16.58 4.90 -14.79
C GLY A 123 15.74 3.75 -15.35
N THR A 124 15.42 3.85 -16.63
CA THR A 124 14.62 2.85 -17.34
C THR A 124 15.41 1.54 -17.55
N ASP A 125 14.74 0.43 -17.34
CA ASP A 125 15.24 -0.93 -17.55
C ASP A 125 14.20 -1.69 -18.38
N HIS A 126 14.53 -2.02 -19.63
CA HIS A 126 13.56 -2.58 -20.57
C HIS A 126 12.92 -3.90 -20.10
N GLU A 127 13.68 -4.78 -19.44
CA GLU A 127 13.16 -6.04 -18.92
C GLU A 127 12.19 -5.78 -17.76
N LEU A 128 12.59 -4.92 -16.82
CA LEU A 128 11.74 -4.59 -15.69
C LEU A 128 10.49 -3.79 -16.12
N THR A 129 10.62 -2.92 -17.12
CA THR A 129 9.48 -2.21 -17.72
C THR A 129 8.49 -3.18 -18.36
N ALA A 130 8.97 -4.22 -19.05
CA ALA A 130 8.11 -5.26 -19.60
C ALA A 130 7.37 -6.03 -18.49
N LEU A 131 8.07 -6.40 -17.41
CA LEU A 131 7.47 -7.05 -16.24
C LEU A 131 6.41 -6.17 -15.56
N LYS A 132 6.73 -4.90 -15.29
CA LYS A 132 5.80 -3.90 -14.72
C LYS A 132 4.54 -3.76 -15.57
N THR A 133 4.70 -3.69 -16.89
CA THR A 133 3.59 -3.60 -17.84
C THR A 133 2.73 -4.86 -17.81
N ALA A 134 3.36 -6.04 -17.91
CA ALA A 134 2.65 -7.31 -17.83
C ALA A 134 1.90 -7.48 -16.51
N PHE A 135 2.49 -7.11 -15.38
CA PHE A 135 1.85 -7.14 -14.07
C PHE A 135 0.59 -6.25 -14.00
N LEU A 136 0.67 -5.02 -14.51
CA LEU A 136 -0.47 -4.09 -14.51
C LEU A 136 -1.63 -4.55 -15.42
N HIS A 137 -1.33 -5.26 -16.51
CA HIS A 137 -2.35 -5.73 -17.47
C HIS A 137 -2.92 -7.11 -17.13
N LYS A 138 -2.07 -8.07 -16.75
CA LYS A 138 -2.39 -9.51 -16.75
C LYS A 138 -3.13 -9.97 -15.50
N TYR A 139 -2.78 -9.46 -14.32
CA TYR A 139 -3.29 -10.01 -13.06
C TYR A 139 -4.81 -9.90 -12.90
N TRP A 140 -5.38 -8.79 -13.37
CA TRP A 140 -6.78 -8.51 -13.11
C TRP A 140 -7.72 -9.04 -14.19
N ALA A 141 -7.30 -8.99 -15.45
CA ALA A 141 -8.10 -9.51 -16.55
C ALA A 141 -8.41 -11.01 -16.42
N MET A 142 -7.57 -11.75 -15.69
CA MET A 142 -7.62 -13.22 -15.63
C MET A 142 -8.24 -13.78 -14.35
N ASN A 143 -8.07 -13.15 -13.19
CA ASN A 143 -8.55 -13.71 -11.92
C ASN A 143 -10.00 -13.32 -11.57
N TYR A 144 -10.59 -12.32 -12.26
CA TYR A 144 -11.96 -11.84 -11.97
C TYR A 144 -12.73 -11.49 -13.26
N PRO A 145 -13.06 -12.47 -14.12
CA PRO A 145 -13.93 -12.23 -15.27
C PRO A 145 -15.34 -11.87 -14.79
N GLY A 146 -15.61 -10.58 -14.62
CA GLY A 146 -16.83 -10.06 -14.00
C GLY A 146 -16.61 -8.90 -13.03
N GLY A 147 -15.35 -8.58 -12.72
CA GLY A 147 -14.97 -7.58 -11.72
C GLY A 147 -15.10 -8.11 -10.28
N ILE A 148 -14.39 -7.48 -9.35
CA ILE A 148 -14.52 -7.86 -7.93
C ILE A 148 -15.83 -7.30 -7.37
N PRO A 149 -16.71 -8.14 -6.79
CA PRO A 149 -17.92 -7.68 -6.11
C PRO A 149 -17.56 -6.62 -5.06
N ARG A 150 -18.40 -5.59 -4.95
CA ARG A 150 -18.38 -4.43 -4.05
C ARG A 150 -18.03 -4.77 -2.57
N LEU A 151 -16.79 -5.17 -2.29
CA LEU A 151 -16.23 -5.32 -0.94
C LEU A 151 -15.14 -4.27 -0.79
N ARG A 152 -15.57 -2.99 -0.75
CA ARG A 152 -14.72 -1.80 -0.51
C ARG A 152 -13.79 -1.98 0.69
N ALA A 153 -14.26 -2.67 1.73
CA ALA A 153 -13.50 -2.95 2.94
C ALA A 153 -12.35 -3.95 2.69
N VAL A 154 -12.66 -5.16 2.18
CA VAL A 154 -11.72 -6.30 2.15
C VAL A 154 -10.54 -6.08 1.20
N LEU A 155 -10.72 -5.31 0.12
CA LEU A 155 -9.67 -5.06 -0.85
C LEU A 155 -8.64 -4.02 -0.40
N THR A 156 -9.10 -2.95 0.25
CA THR A 156 -8.23 -1.92 0.85
C THR A 156 -7.41 -2.51 2.00
N VAL A 157 -8.04 -3.41 2.77
CA VAL A 157 -7.43 -4.15 3.88
C VAL A 157 -6.22 -4.99 3.45
N LEU A 158 -6.34 -5.76 2.36
CA LEU A 158 -5.25 -6.61 1.90
C LEU A 158 -4.03 -5.79 1.46
N ALA A 159 -4.26 -4.57 0.97
CA ALA A 159 -3.21 -3.60 0.67
C ALA A 159 -2.42 -3.17 1.91
N ASP A 160 -3.11 -2.94 3.04
CA ASP A 160 -2.47 -2.51 4.29
C ASP A 160 -1.76 -3.65 5.02
N ILE A 161 -2.27 -4.89 4.90
CA ILE A 161 -1.61 -6.05 5.53
C ILE A 161 -0.50 -6.68 4.68
N GLY A 162 -0.41 -6.37 3.39
CA GLY A 162 0.62 -6.91 2.50
C GLY A 162 2.05 -6.62 2.98
N ILE A 163 2.25 -5.52 3.71
CA ILE A 163 3.54 -5.13 4.30
C ILE A 163 4.04 -6.17 5.32
N TYR A 164 3.14 -6.86 6.02
CA TYR A 164 3.49 -7.81 7.08
C TYR A 164 3.97 -9.17 6.53
N ARG A 165 3.93 -9.38 5.21
CA ARG A 165 4.69 -10.46 4.56
C ARG A 165 6.19 -10.25 4.70
N ASN A 166 6.64 -9.01 4.88
CA ASN A 166 8.06 -8.72 5.07
C ASN A 166 8.51 -9.24 6.45
N PRO A 167 9.49 -10.17 6.51
CA PRO A 167 9.96 -10.77 7.76
C PRO A 167 10.44 -9.76 8.81
N ARG A 168 10.82 -8.55 8.39
CA ARG A 168 11.26 -7.45 9.26
C ARG A 168 10.24 -7.13 10.35
N TYR A 169 8.93 -7.19 10.06
CA TYR A 169 7.89 -6.77 11.00
C TYR A 169 7.55 -7.81 12.05
N LYS A 170 8.01 -9.06 11.92
CA LYS A 170 7.84 -10.14 12.90
C LYS A 170 6.39 -10.43 13.37
N LEU A 171 5.37 -9.82 12.77
CA LEU A 171 3.95 -10.09 13.04
C LEU A 171 3.52 -11.44 12.45
N GLY A 172 4.00 -11.74 11.24
CA GLY A 172 3.92 -13.06 10.61
C GLY A 172 2.49 -13.59 10.38
N GLN A 173 2.43 -14.87 10.00
CA GLN A 173 1.18 -15.57 9.69
C GLN A 173 0.18 -15.69 10.86
N PRO A 174 0.58 -15.80 12.15
CA PRO A 174 -0.38 -15.83 13.25
C PRO A 174 -1.29 -14.60 13.30
N CYS A 175 -0.73 -13.40 13.11
CA CYS A 175 -1.48 -12.14 13.08
C CYS A 175 -2.48 -12.11 11.93
N ILE A 176 -2.04 -12.52 10.73
CA ILE A 176 -2.90 -12.57 9.53
C ILE A 176 -4.06 -13.57 9.73
N ARG A 177 -3.80 -14.74 10.33
CA ARG A 177 -4.87 -15.71 10.61
C ARG A 177 -5.90 -15.19 11.61
N GLU A 178 -5.48 -14.54 12.69
CA GLU A 178 -6.43 -13.93 13.64
C GLU A 178 -7.23 -12.81 12.98
N TYR A 179 -6.62 -12.05 12.06
CA TYR A 179 -7.30 -11.02 11.30
C TYR A 179 -8.40 -11.60 10.39
N LEU A 180 -8.09 -12.65 9.65
CA LEU A 180 -9.03 -13.29 8.71
C LEU A 180 -10.24 -13.95 9.39
N LYS A 181 -10.18 -14.20 10.70
CA LYS A 181 -11.36 -14.64 11.48
C LYS A 181 -12.38 -13.52 11.69
N ARG A 182 -11.97 -12.26 11.57
CA ARG A 182 -12.80 -11.06 11.80
C ARG A 182 -13.27 -10.44 10.50
N VAL A 183 -12.36 -10.37 9.52
CA VAL A 183 -12.65 -9.86 8.17
C VAL A 183 -12.45 -11.00 7.20
N LEU A 184 -13.56 -11.54 6.71
CA LEU A 184 -13.54 -12.70 5.81
C LEU A 184 -12.73 -12.38 4.55
N ALA A 185 -11.93 -13.36 4.12
CA ALA A 185 -11.25 -13.29 2.84
C ALA A 185 -12.29 -13.12 1.72
N SER A 186 -12.00 -12.27 0.74
CA SER A 186 -12.86 -12.15 -0.44
C SER A 186 -12.82 -13.44 -1.25
N GLU A 187 -13.89 -13.75 -1.96
CA GLU A 187 -13.87 -14.88 -2.89
C GLU A 187 -12.98 -14.57 -4.12
N PRO A 188 -12.29 -15.57 -4.69
CA PRO A 188 -12.12 -16.91 -4.15
C PRO A 188 -11.16 -16.91 -2.94
N ALA A 189 -11.55 -17.52 -1.83
CA ALA A 189 -10.72 -17.55 -0.61
C ALA A 189 -9.38 -18.29 -0.83
N ALA A 190 -9.38 -19.28 -1.74
CA ALA A 190 -8.17 -20.04 -2.11
C ALA A 190 -7.07 -19.17 -2.74
N ASP A 191 -7.42 -18.05 -3.38
CA ASP A 191 -6.46 -17.10 -4.00
C ASP A 191 -6.05 -15.96 -3.04
N SER A 192 -6.42 -16.03 -1.75
CA SER A 192 -6.14 -14.93 -0.83
C SER A 192 -4.64 -14.66 -0.66
N ASP A 193 -3.78 -15.68 -0.75
CA ASP A 193 -2.32 -15.48 -0.69
C ASP A 193 -1.77 -14.83 -1.97
N GLY A 194 -2.28 -15.25 -3.15
CA GLY A 194 -1.92 -14.66 -4.44
C GLY A 194 -2.26 -13.17 -4.49
N ARG A 195 -3.47 -12.80 -4.05
CA ARG A 195 -3.86 -11.39 -3.90
C ARG A 195 -2.95 -10.64 -2.94
N SER A 196 -2.63 -11.23 -1.79
CA SER A 196 -1.73 -10.62 -0.82
C SER A 196 -0.35 -10.33 -1.40
N ALA A 197 0.18 -11.21 -2.26
CA ALA A 197 1.45 -11.00 -2.96
C ALA A 197 1.36 -9.81 -3.96
N VAL A 198 0.26 -9.69 -4.70
CA VAL A 198 0.02 -8.54 -5.58
C VAL A 198 -0.05 -7.23 -4.80
N TYR A 199 -0.69 -7.23 -3.64
CA TYR A 199 -0.73 -6.06 -2.77
C TYR A 199 0.65 -5.74 -2.17
N ALA A 200 1.43 -6.76 -1.83
CA ALA A 200 2.79 -6.59 -1.32
C ALA A 200 3.74 -5.92 -2.34
N MET A 201 3.45 -6.03 -3.65
CA MET A 201 4.21 -5.39 -4.72
C MET A 201 4.42 -3.89 -4.49
N LYS A 202 3.42 -3.20 -3.90
CA LYS A 202 3.51 -1.78 -3.51
C LYS A 202 4.75 -1.51 -2.65
N PHE A 203 5.03 -2.39 -1.69
CA PHE A 203 6.14 -2.24 -0.75
C PHE A 203 7.47 -2.67 -1.38
N HIS A 204 7.49 -3.69 -2.24
CA HIS A 204 8.71 -4.04 -2.99
C HIS A 204 9.16 -2.89 -3.89
N THR A 205 8.23 -2.25 -4.60
CA THR A 205 8.50 -1.06 -5.41
C THR A 205 8.97 0.11 -4.55
N LEU A 206 8.29 0.38 -3.43
CA LEU A 206 8.69 1.44 -2.49
C LEU A 206 10.11 1.22 -1.97
N LEU A 207 10.43 0.01 -1.52
CA LEU A 207 11.75 -0.32 -0.97
C LEU A 207 12.83 -0.20 -2.05
N SER A 208 12.54 -0.65 -3.29
CA SER A 208 13.44 -0.45 -4.43
C SER A 208 13.76 1.03 -4.65
N ALA A 209 12.74 1.89 -4.68
CA ALA A 209 12.93 3.32 -4.91
C ALA A 209 13.65 4.03 -3.73
N MET A 210 13.27 3.74 -2.48
CA MET A 210 13.87 4.41 -1.31
C MET A 210 15.33 4.01 -1.08
N TYR A 211 15.63 2.73 -1.24
CA TYR A 211 16.95 2.17 -0.98
C TYR A 211 17.72 1.94 -2.28
N SER A 212 17.72 2.94 -3.15
CA SER A 212 18.24 2.80 -4.52
C SER A 212 19.70 2.38 -4.63
N LYS A 213 20.49 2.65 -3.59
CA LYS A 213 21.90 2.21 -3.49
C LYS A 213 22.05 0.71 -3.18
N ASP A 214 21.06 0.09 -2.55
CA ASP A 214 21.05 -1.34 -2.24
C ASP A 214 20.26 -2.09 -3.31
N LYS A 215 21.00 -2.62 -4.29
CA LYS A 215 20.45 -3.34 -5.45
C LYS A 215 19.60 -4.55 -5.08
N ARG A 216 19.71 -5.08 -3.86
CA ARG A 216 18.91 -6.22 -3.40
C ARG A 216 17.42 -5.93 -3.47
N PHE A 217 16.99 -4.72 -3.13
CA PHE A 217 15.56 -4.38 -3.16
C PHE A 217 14.99 -4.33 -4.58
N ARG A 218 15.76 -3.78 -5.54
CA ARG A 218 15.38 -3.80 -6.96
C ARG A 218 15.37 -5.21 -7.53
N GLN A 219 16.31 -6.07 -7.09
CA GLN A 219 16.30 -7.48 -7.47
C GLN A 219 15.10 -8.22 -6.87
N THR A 220 14.76 -8.00 -5.60
CA THR A 220 13.55 -8.57 -4.99
C THR A 220 12.31 -8.14 -5.75
N LEU A 221 12.17 -6.85 -6.09
CA LEU A 221 11.07 -6.37 -6.93
C LEU A 221 10.96 -7.15 -8.24
N ARG A 222 12.09 -7.34 -8.96
CA ARG A 222 12.12 -8.10 -10.20
C ARG A 222 11.67 -9.55 -9.99
N ASN A 223 12.25 -10.24 -9.02
CA ASN A 223 11.95 -11.64 -8.73
C ASN A 223 10.47 -11.85 -8.38
N GLU A 224 9.90 -10.99 -7.54
CA GLU A 224 8.48 -11.07 -7.15
C GLU A 224 7.56 -10.81 -8.35
N LEU A 225 7.91 -9.90 -9.26
CA LEU A 225 7.17 -9.68 -10.50
C LEU A 225 7.20 -10.92 -11.40
N GLU A 226 8.38 -11.51 -11.59
CA GLU A 226 8.55 -12.74 -12.37
C GLU A 226 7.76 -13.91 -11.78
N GLU A 227 7.81 -14.11 -10.46
CA GLU A 227 7.07 -15.19 -9.78
C GLU A 227 5.55 -15.01 -9.94
N ILE A 228 5.05 -13.79 -9.71
CA ILE A 228 3.63 -13.48 -9.82
C ILE A 228 3.15 -13.66 -11.27
N ILE A 229 3.90 -13.19 -12.26
CA ILE A 229 3.56 -13.35 -13.69
C ILE A 229 3.66 -14.82 -14.14
N GLY A 230 4.66 -15.55 -13.63
CA GLY A 230 4.88 -16.97 -13.93
C GLY A 230 3.72 -17.84 -13.43
N LYS A 231 3.26 -17.62 -12.19
CA LYS A 231 2.07 -18.32 -11.64
C LYS A 231 0.82 -18.07 -12.49
N MET A 232 0.64 -16.85 -13.02
CA MET A 232 -0.46 -16.55 -13.96
C MET A 232 -0.30 -17.21 -15.33
N GLY A 233 0.93 -17.54 -15.75
CA GLY A 233 1.18 -18.26 -17.00
C GLY A 233 0.78 -19.73 -16.90
N LEU A 234 1.09 -20.37 -15.76
CA LEU A 234 0.78 -21.77 -15.49
C LEU A 234 -0.72 -22.02 -15.32
N SER A 235 -1.47 -21.09 -14.72
CA SER A 235 -2.93 -21.26 -14.58
C SER A 235 -3.70 -21.24 -15.91
N MET A 236 -3.07 -20.85 -17.03
CA MET A 236 -3.70 -20.88 -18.36
C MET A 236 -3.52 -22.23 -19.07
N SER A 237 -2.44 -22.97 -18.82
CA SER A 237 -2.19 -24.24 -19.51
C SER A 237 -3.09 -25.38 -19.01
N ASP A 238 -3.61 -25.26 -17.79
CA ASP A 238 -4.42 -26.29 -17.15
C ASP A 238 -5.93 -26.14 -17.46
N GLY A 239 -6.33 -25.10 -18.22
CA GLY A 239 -7.74 -24.77 -18.49
C GLY A 239 -8.19 -24.91 -19.96
N ASP A 240 -7.29 -25.29 -20.87
CA ASP A 240 -7.58 -25.46 -22.31
C ASP A 240 -7.83 -26.93 -22.71
N ASP A 241 -7.80 -27.86 -21.76
CA ASP A 241 -8.11 -29.29 -21.94
C ASP A 241 -9.46 -29.65 -21.29
N GLU A 242 -10.58 -29.11 -21.77
CA GLU A 242 -11.93 -29.70 -21.60
C GLU A 242 -12.91 -29.34 -22.72
#